data_AF-A0A2H0NKQ7-F1
#
_entry.id   AF-A0A2H0NKQ7-F1
#
_cell.length_a   1.000
_cell.length_b   1.000
_cell.length_c   1.000
_cell.angle_alpha   90.00
_cell.angle_beta   90.00
_cell.angle_gamma   90.00
#
_symmetry.space_group_name_H-M   'P 1'
#
loop_
_entity.id
_entity.type
_entity.pdbx_description
1 polymer ?
#
loop_
_entity_poly.entity_id
_entity_poly.type
_entity_poly.pdbx_seq_one_letter_code
_entity_poly.pdbx_strand_id
1 'polypeptide(L)'
;MLYEANIINEYIDERFPHPQLMPPDPVMRARARLFLYRFEQELFCHIAGLESNNAKVNEKARAAVRSNLTQIAPIFAKQKFMLADEFSMLDVAIAPLLWRLEHYGIHLDKEATPLMKYAERLFSRQGFIEALTPAEKAMRK
;
A
#
# COMPACT_ATOMS: atom_id res chain seq x y z
N MET A 1 20.99 -5.85 -13.51
CA MET A 1 20.66 -4.98 -12.36
C MET A 1 19.27 -4.42 -12.63
N LEU A 2 18.31 -4.64 -11.73
CA LEU A 2 16.95 -4.11 -11.85
C LEU A 2 16.77 -2.94 -10.89
N TYR A 3 16.01 -1.94 -11.31
CA TYR A 3 15.56 -0.78 -10.54
C TYR A 3 14.05 -0.62 -10.75
N GLU A 4 13.40 0.22 -9.95
CA GLU A 4 11.93 0.28 -9.75
C GLU A 4 11.36 -0.90 -8.95
N ALA A 5 10.68 -0.58 -7.85
CA ALA A 5 10.14 -1.57 -6.92
C ALA A 5 9.15 -2.53 -7.60
N ASN A 6 8.25 -2.02 -8.44
CA ASN A 6 7.27 -2.85 -9.14
C ASN A 6 7.93 -3.83 -10.13
N ILE A 7 8.99 -3.40 -10.83
CA ILE A 7 9.75 -4.27 -11.75
C ILE A 7 10.49 -5.36 -10.97
N ILE A 8 11.14 -4.99 -9.88
CA ILE A 8 11.86 -5.92 -9.00
C ILE A 8 10.87 -6.96 -8.42
N ASN A 9 9.72 -6.50 -7.93
CA ASN A 9 8.73 -7.36 -7.31
C ASN A 9 8.06 -8.30 -8.33
N GLU A 10 7.74 -7.84 -9.54
CA GLU A 10 7.24 -8.73 -10.61
C GLU A 10 8.29 -9.78 -10.99
N TYR A 11 9.57 -9.42 -11.12
CA TYR A 11 10.64 -10.39 -11.37
C TYR A 11 10.74 -11.44 -10.27
N ILE A 12 10.67 -11.03 -9.00
CA ILE A 12 10.72 -11.95 -7.86
C ILE A 12 9.52 -12.91 -7.89
N ASP A 13 8.31 -12.41 -8.16
CA ASP A 13 7.10 -13.23 -8.21
C ASP A 13 7.14 -14.25 -9.37
N GLU A 14 7.63 -13.85 -10.55
CA GLU A 14 7.80 -14.77 -11.68
C GLU A 14 8.89 -15.81 -11.43
N ARG A 15 9.99 -15.42 -10.80
CA ARG A 15 11.14 -16.30 -10.54
C ARG A 15 10.91 -17.27 -9.39
N PHE A 16 10.14 -16.84 -8.38
CA PHE A 16 9.87 -17.54 -7.12
C PHE A 16 8.36 -17.54 -6.80
N PRO A 17 7.53 -18.29 -7.55
CA PRO A 17 6.06 -18.16 -7.52
C PRO A 17 5.38 -18.82 -6.30
N HIS A 18 6.09 -19.02 -5.18
CA HIS A 18 5.55 -19.69 -4.00
C HIS A 18 5.77 -18.84 -2.74
N PRO A 19 4.72 -18.21 -2.19
CA PRO A 19 3.37 -18.08 -2.74
C PRO A 19 3.30 -17.06 -3.90
N GLN A 20 2.44 -17.31 -4.88
CA GLN A 20 2.23 -16.41 -6.01
C GLN A 20 1.44 -15.16 -5.58
N LEU A 21 1.94 -13.97 -5.92
CA LEU A 21 1.37 -12.67 -5.54
C LEU A 21 0.58 -12.01 -6.67
N MET A 22 0.95 -12.22 -7.93
CA MET A 22 0.17 -11.75 -9.08
C MET A 22 -0.84 -12.83 -9.52
N PRO A 23 -2.10 -12.47 -9.82
CA PRO A 23 -3.10 -13.44 -10.24
C PRO A 23 -2.64 -14.27 -11.46
N PRO A 24 -2.88 -15.59 -11.50
CA PRO A 24 -2.53 -16.43 -12.64
C PRO A 24 -3.35 -16.09 -13.89
N ASP A 25 -4.63 -15.73 -13.69
CA ASP A 25 -5.56 -15.33 -14.74
C ASP A 25 -5.12 -14.03 -15.43
N PRO A 26 -4.99 -13.99 -16.77
CA PRO A 26 -4.53 -12.81 -17.49
C PRO A 26 -5.38 -11.56 -17.27
N VAL A 27 -6.71 -11.69 -17.14
CA VAL A 27 -7.62 -10.55 -16.94
C VAL A 27 -7.41 -9.95 -15.55
N MET A 28 -7.35 -10.80 -14.53
CA MET A 28 -7.08 -10.37 -13.15
C MET A 28 -5.66 -9.82 -13.00
N ARG A 29 -4.67 -10.40 -13.69
CA ARG A 29 -3.30 -9.87 -13.72
C ARG A 29 -3.23 -8.47 -14.35
N ALA A 30 -3.92 -8.24 -15.47
CA ALA A 30 -4.00 -6.93 -16.09
C ALA A 30 -4.68 -5.90 -15.18
N ARG A 31 -5.74 -6.30 -14.47
CA ARG A 31 -6.38 -5.46 -13.44
C ARG A 31 -5.43 -5.13 -12.30
N ALA A 32 -4.68 -6.10 -11.79
CA ALA A 32 -3.68 -5.87 -10.75
C ALA A 32 -2.62 -4.85 -11.21
N ARG A 33 -2.07 -5.01 -12.43
CA ARG A 33 -1.12 -4.04 -12.99
C ARG A 33 -1.70 -2.64 -13.12
N LEU A 34 -2.97 -2.52 -13.52
CA LEU A 34 -3.65 -1.22 -13.57
C LEU A 34 -3.77 -0.59 -12.17
N PHE A 35 -4.06 -1.38 -11.14
CA PHE A 35 -4.08 -0.88 -9.77
C PHE A 35 -2.70 -0.43 -9.27
N LEU A 36 -1.64 -1.20 -9.52
CA LEU A 36 -0.27 -0.78 -9.20
C LEU A 36 0.08 0.55 -9.88
N TYR A 37 -0.25 0.67 -11.18
CA TYR A 37 -0.06 1.91 -11.92
C TYR A 37 -0.82 3.09 -11.29
N ARG A 38 -2.07 2.87 -10.85
CA ARG A 38 -2.85 3.91 -10.16
C ARG A 38 -2.27 4.27 -8.80
N PHE A 39 -1.71 3.32 -8.05
CA PHE A 39 -1.02 3.65 -6.79
C PHE A 39 0.15 4.59 -7.04
N GLU A 40 0.94 4.38 -8.09
CA GLU A 40 2.01 5.31 -8.45
C GLU A 40 1.47 6.72 -8.73
N GLN A 41 0.40 6.82 -9.53
CA GLN A 41 -0.14 8.11 -9.98
C GLN A 41 -0.97 8.86 -8.93
N GLU A 42 -1.61 8.15 -8.00
CA GLU A 42 -2.59 8.72 -7.07
C GLU A 42 -2.12 8.69 -5.60
N LEU A 43 -1.15 7.84 -5.25
CA LEU A 43 -0.66 7.72 -3.87
C LEU A 43 0.84 8.00 -3.78
N PHE A 44 1.66 7.25 -4.52
CA PHE A 44 3.11 7.27 -4.32
C PHE A 44 3.78 8.53 -4.92
N CYS A 45 3.17 9.14 -5.93
CA CYS A 45 3.58 10.46 -6.42
C CYS A 45 3.57 11.56 -5.33
N HIS A 46 2.83 11.34 -4.23
CA HIS A 46 2.75 12.28 -3.11
C HIS A 46 3.79 12.05 -2.02
N ILE A 47 4.55 10.95 -2.03
CA ILE A 47 5.54 10.62 -0.98
C ILE A 47 6.61 11.71 -0.86
N ALA A 48 7.18 12.15 -1.99
CA ALA A 48 8.16 13.23 -1.99
C ALA A 48 7.59 14.55 -1.42
N GLY A 49 6.27 14.77 -1.57
CA GLY A 49 5.57 15.89 -0.96
C GLY A 49 5.41 15.72 0.56
N LEU A 50 5.09 14.50 1.02
CA LEU A 50 4.99 14.16 2.44
C LEU A 50 6.33 14.24 3.20
N GLU A 51 7.44 14.07 2.49
CA GLU A 51 8.80 14.20 3.05
C GLU A 51 9.39 15.61 2.85
N SER A 52 8.64 16.51 2.22
CA SER A 52 9.09 17.88 1.98
C SER A 52 9.08 18.72 3.26
N ASN A 53 10.15 19.49 3.48
CA ASN A 53 10.21 20.53 4.50
C ASN A 53 9.31 21.75 4.19
N ASN A 54 8.71 21.83 3.00
CA ASN A 54 7.77 22.88 2.65
C ASN A 54 6.37 22.52 3.17
N ALA A 55 5.93 23.22 4.23
CA ALA A 55 4.65 22.98 4.89
C ALA A 55 3.44 23.00 3.92
N LYS A 56 3.43 23.86 2.90
CA LYS A 56 2.33 23.95 1.94
C LYS A 56 2.28 22.74 1.01
N VAL A 57 3.45 22.26 0.57
CA VAL A 57 3.56 21.05 -0.28
C VAL A 57 3.20 19.81 0.54
N ASN A 58 3.70 19.75 1.77
CA ASN A 58 3.44 18.68 2.72
C ASN A 58 1.95 18.52 3.03
N GLU A 59 1.27 19.62 3.37
CA GLU A 59 -0.17 19.60 3.67
C GLU A 59 -1.01 19.21 2.45
N LYS A 60 -0.64 19.70 1.26
CA LYS A 60 -1.32 19.33 0.01
C LYS A 60 -1.19 17.83 -0.27
N ALA A 61 0.01 17.26 -0.08
CA ALA A 61 0.26 15.83 -0.26
C ALA A 61 -0.53 14.99 0.76
N ARG A 62 -0.54 15.41 2.04
CA ARG A 62 -1.32 14.80 3.12
C ARG A 62 -2.81 14.76 2.78
N ALA A 63 -3.36 15.88 2.33
CA ALA A 63 -4.77 15.97 1.95
C ALA A 63 -5.13 15.07 0.76
N ALA A 64 -4.25 15.00 -0.25
CA ALA A 64 -4.47 14.15 -1.43
C ALA A 64 -4.45 12.66 -1.08
N VAL A 65 -3.43 12.21 -0.35
CA VAL A 65 -3.34 10.81 0.10
C VAL A 65 -4.52 10.44 0.99
N ARG A 66 -4.90 11.30 1.95
CA ARG A 66 -6.08 11.10 2.80
C ARG A 66 -7.35 10.92 1.97
N SER A 67 -7.57 11.78 0.98
CA SER A 67 -8.75 11.70 0.10
C SER A 67 -8.79 10.37 -0.66
N ASN A 68 -7.67 10.00 -1.30
CA ASN A 68 -7.60 8.77 -2.11
C ASN A 68 -7.76 7.50 -1.26
N LEU A 69 -7.17 7.46 -0.06
CA LEU A 69 -7.36 6.35 0.89
C LEU A 69 -8.81 6.26 1.39
N THR A 70 -9.45 7.40 1.64
CA THR A 70 -10.87 7.43 2.06
C THR A 70 -11.79 6.90 0.96
N GLN A 71 -11.50 7.21 -0.31
CA GLN A 71 -12.27 6.72 -1.44
C GLN A 71 -12.21 5.20 -1.61
N ILE A 72 -11.06 4.57 -1.35
CA ILE A 72 -10.92 3.11 -1.46
C ILE A 72 -11.40 2.36 -0.21
N ALA A 73 -11.59 3.05 0.92
CA ALA A 73 -11.94 2.41 2.19
C ALA A 73 -13.21 1.53 2.15
N PRO A 74 -14.31 1.90 1.46
CA PRO A 74 -15.52 1.06 1.39
C PRO A 74 -15.30 -0.32 0.75
N ILE A 75 -14.26 -0.50 -0.07
CA ILE A 75 -13.93 -1.78 -0.71
C ILE A 75 -13.68 -2.86 0.35
N PHE A 76 -12.98 -2.50 1.43
CA PHE A 76 -12.60 -3.41 2.52
C PHE A 76 -13.75 -3.75 3.48
N ALA A 77 -14.94 -3.20 3.26
CA ALA A 77 -16.14 -3.65 3.97
C ALA A 77 -16.61 -5.03 3.47
N LYS A 78 -16.29 -5.38 2.22
CA LYS A 78 -16.68 -6.66 1.58
C LYS A 78 -15.49 -7.54 1.24
N GLN A 79 -14.31 -6.95 1.03
CA GLN A 79 -13.10 -7.66 0.60
C GLN A 79 -12.10 -7.74 1.75
N LYS A 80 -11.44 -8.90 1.89
CA LYS A 80 -10.41 -9.12 2.91
C LYS A 80 -9.07 -8.47 2.55
N PHE A 81 -8.75 -8.46 1.26
CA PHE A 81 -7.57 -7.89 0.61
C PHE A 81 -7.99 -7.08 -0.61
N MET A 82 -7.04 -6.44 -1.29
CA MET A 82 -7.34 -5.56 -2.44
C MET A 82 -7.97 -6.31 -3.62
N LEU A 83 -7.64 -7.60 -3.81
CA LEU A 83 -8.23 -8.48 -4.83
C LEU A 83 -9.13 -9.54 -4.18
N ALA A 84 -10.16 -9.09 -3.46
CA ALA A 84 -11.12 -9.92 -2.74
C ALA A 84 -10.51 -10.68 -1.54
N ASP A 85 -10.33 -12.00 -1.63
CA ASP A 85 -9.99 -12.84 -0.46
C ASP A 85 -8.53 -13.29 -0.42
N GLU A 86 -7.78 -13.05 -1.49
CA GLU A 86 -6.39 -13.48 -1.65
C GLU A 86 -5.41 -12.31 -1.47
N PHE A 87 -4.32 -12.58 -0.75
CA PHE A 87 -3.22 -11.64 -0.58
C PHE A 87 -2.40 -11.58 -1.86
N SER A 88 -2.10 -10.38 -2.33
CA SER A 88 -1.54 -10.13 -3.65
C SER A 88 -0.45 -9.05 -3.62
N MET A 89 0.16 -8.81 -4.78
CA MET A 89 1.14 -7.73 -4.96
C MET A 89 0.57 -6.35 -4.62
N LEU A 90 -0.74 -6.13 -4.77
CA LEU A 90 -1.38 -4.85 -4.42
C LEU A 90 -1.28 -4.57 -2.92
N ASP A 91 -1.46 -5.62 -2.12
CA ASP A 91 -1.42 -5.55 -0.67
C ASP A 91 0.02 -5.29 -0.20
N VAL A 92 1.00 -5.92 -0.86
CA VAL A 92 2.44 -5.68 -0.65
C VAL A 92 2.79 -4.22 -0.98
N ALA A 93 2.32 -3.70 -2.11
CA ALA A 93 2.65 -2.36 -2.58
C ALA A 93 2.12 -1.27 -1.64
N ILE A 94 0.87 -1.39 -1.15
CA ILE A 94 0.26 -0.34 -0.33
C ILE A 94 0.63 -0.42 1.16
N ALA A 95 1.06 -1.59 1.67
CA ALA A 95 1.34 -1.78 3.09
C ALA A 95 2.36 -0.77 3.69
N PRO A 96 3.49 -0.45 3.03
CA PRO A 96 4.46 0.50 3.57
C PRO A 96 3.92 1.92 3.76
N LEU A 97 3.01 2.36 2.88
CA LEU A 97 2.32 3.65 3.01
C LEU A 97 1.35 3.62 4.19
N LEU A 98 0.55 2.55 4.32
CA LEU A 98 -0.39 2.41 5.43
C LEU A 98 0.31 2.34 6.79
N TRP A 99 1.51 1.73 6.84
CA TRP A 99 2.32 1.69 8.06
C TRP A 99 2.77 3.08 8.51
N ARG A 100 2.98 4.00 7.57
CA ARG A 100 3.53 5.34 7.80
C ARG A 100 2.47 6.43 7.93
N LEU A 101 1.18 6.11 7.99
CA LEU A 101 0.12 7.12 8.07
C LEU A 101 0.33 8.08 9.25
N GLU A 102 0.59 7.53 10.44
CA GLU A 102 0.85 8.33 11.64
C GLU A 102 2.14 9.15 11.53
N HIS A 103 3.20 8.53 11.00
CA HIS A 103 4.48 9.22 10.73
C HIS A 103 4.31 10.43 9.80
N TYR A 104 3.44 10.33 8.80
CA TYR A 104 3.12 11.42 7.88
C TYR A 104 2.03 12.38 8.40
N GLY A 105 1.47 12.14 9.60
CA GLY A 105 0.38 12.92 10.17
C GLY A 105 -0.94 12.80 9.39
N ILE A 106 -1.14 11.69 8.68
CA ILE A 106 -2.39 11.41 7.96
C ILE A 106 -3.36 10.73 8.92
N HIS A 107 -4.37 11.49 9.35
CA HIS A 107 -5.48 10.96 10.14
C HIS A 107 -6.68 10.66 9.23
N LEU A 108 -7.20 9.45 9.32
CA LEU A 108 -8.36 8.99 8.60
C LEU A 108 -9.60 9.01 9.50
N ASP A 109 -10.72 9.46 8.96
CA ASP A 109 -11.99 9.54 9.69
C ASP A 109 -12.62 8.17 9.94
N LYS A 110 -13.66 8.11 10.77
CA LYS A 110 -14.36 6.86 11.14
C LYS A 110 -14.89 6.09 9.92
N GLU A 111 -15.20 6.77 8.82
CA GLU A 111 -15.63 6.14 7.56
C GLU A 111 -14.54 5.24 6.96
N ALA A 112 -13.27 5.52 7.23
CA ALA A 112 -12.13 4.72 6.78
C ALA A 112 -11.79 3.54 7.72
N THR A 113 -12.63 3.24 8.72
CA THR A 113 -12.44 2.10 9.63
C THR A 113 -12.20 0.77 8.90
N PRO A 114 -12.89 0.43 7.79
CA PRO A 114 -12.62 -0.82 7.07
C PRO A 114 -11.19 -0.88 6.50
N LEU A 115 -10.67 0.24 5.98
CA LEU A 115 -9.29 0.34 5.52
C LEU A 115 -8.30 0.13 6.68
N MET A 116 -8.56 0.71 7.84
CA MET A 116 -7.70 0.53 9.02
C MET A 116 -7.67 -0.92 9.49
N LYS A 117 -8.82 -1.61 9.49
CA LYS A 117 -8.88 -3.06 9.79
C LYS A 117 -8.12 -3.90 8.77
N TYR A 118 -8.18 -3.52 7.49
CA TYR A 118 -7.38 -4.13 6.43
C TYR A 118 -5.88 -3.91 6.68
N ALA A 119 -5.46 -2.69 7.04
CA ALA A 119 -4.07 -2.37 7.36
C ALA A 119 -3.53 -3.25 8.51
N GLU A 120 -4.26 -3.37 9.63
CA GLU A 120 -3.86 -4.26 10.73
C GLU A 120 -3.73 -5.72 10.30
N ARG A 121 -4.59 -6.17 9.39
CA ARG A 121 -4.50 -7.53 8.84
C ARG A 121 -3.19 -7.73 8.08
N LEU A 122 -2.74 -6.74 7.31
CA LEU A 122 -1.45 -6.79 6.64
C LEU A 122 -0.31 -6.83 7.64
N PHE A 123 -0.37 -5.97 8.66
CA PHE A 123 0.69 -5.82 9.65
C PHE A 123 0.86 -7.04 10.56
N SER A 124 -0.22 -7.80 10.77
CA SER A 124 -0.18 -9.06 11.53
C SER A 124 0.49 -10.22 10.79
N ARG A 125 0.82 -10.08 9.49
CA ARG A 125 1.45 -11.15 8.71
C ARG A 125 2.93 -11.27 9.10
N GLN A 126 3.37 -12.51 9.34
CA GLN A 126 4.76 -12.81 9.72
C GLN A 126 5.78 -12.19 8.73
N GLY A 127 5.54 -12.33 7.42
CA GLY A 127 6.41 -11.74 6.40
C GLY A 127 6.50 -10.21 6.45
N PHE A 128 5.46 -9.53 6.92
CA PHE A 128 5.52 -8.08 7.14
C PHE A 128 6.36 -7.74 8.39
N ILE A 129 6.10 -8.43 9.51
CA ILE A 129 6.79 -8.23 10.79
C ILE A 129 8.31 -8.45 10.66
N GLU A 130 8.70 -9.48 9.91
CA GLU A 130 10.11 -9.82 9.65
C GLU A 130 10.79 -8.86 8.68
N ALA A 131 10.05 -8.31 7.71
CA ALA A 131 10.58 -7.35 6.74
C ALA A 131 10.84 -5.96 7.34
N LEU A 132 10.15 -5.60 8.43
CA LEU A 132 10.30 -4.29 9.06
C LEU A 132 11.70 -4.09 9.66
N THR A 133 12.35 -3.01 9.25
CA THR A 133 13.60 -2.54 9.86
C THR A 133 13.35 -1.96 11.26
N PRO A 134 14.37 -1.88 12.14
CA PRO A 134 14.23 -1.25 13.45
C PRO A 134 13.74 0.20 13.38
N ALA A 135 14.15 0.96 12.35
CA ALA A 135 13.71 2.33 12.13
C ALA A 135 12.20 2.41 11.81
N GLU A 136 11.70 1.52 10.97
CA GLU A 136 10.28 1.47 10.62
C GLU A 136 9.42 1.00 11.79
N LYS A 137 9.90 0.06 12.61
CA LYS A 137 9.20 -0.34 13.84
C LYS A 137 9.01 0.83 14.80
N ALA A 138 9.95 1.76 14.85
CA ALA A 138 9.86 2.94 15.70
C ALA A 138 8.88 4.01 15.19
N MET A 139 8.40 3.91 13.93
CA MET A 139 7.44 4.86 13.34
C MET A 139 6.01 4.69 13.86
N ARG A 140 5.73 3.57 14.53
CA ARG A 140 4.41 3.23 15.09
C ARG A 140 4.62 2.87 16.56
N LYS A 141 4.24 3.77 17.48
CA LYS A 141 4.40 3.60 18.93
C LYS A 141 3.09 3.84 19.66
#